data_AF-A0A1S3WWP5-F1
#
_entry.id   AF-A0A1S3WWP5-F1
#
_cell.length_a   1.000
_cell.length_b   1.000
_cell.length_c   1.000
_cell.angle_alpha   90.00
_cell.angle_beta   90.00
_cell.angle_gamma   90.00
#
_symmetry.space_group_name_H-M   'P 1'
#
loop_
_entity.id
_entity.type
_entity.pdbx_description
1 polymer ?
#
loop_
_entity_poly.entity_id
_entity_poly.type
_entity_poly.pdbx_seq_one_letter_code
_entity_poly.pdbx_strand_id
1 'polypeptide(L)'
;MGSYNYLGFARNTGACQEAAAKVLEDYGVGVCSTRQEIGNLDKHEELEKLVARFLGVEAAMAYGMGFATNSMNIPALVGKGCLILSDELNHASLVLGARLSGATIRVFKHN
;
A
#
# COMPACT_ATOMS: atom_id res chain seq x y z
N MET A 1 3.58 -21.94 -11.90
CA MET A 1 2.48 -20.94 -11.97
C MET A 1 2.11 -20.51 -10.55
N GLY A 2 2.79 -19.50 -10.01
CA GLY A 2 2.51 -18.99 -8.66
C GLY A 2 2.93 -17.53 -8.48
N SER A 3 3.12 -16.80 -9.58
CA SER A 3 3.49 -15.40 -9.57
C SER A 3 2.23 -14.54 -9.71
N TYR A 4 2.20 -13.43 -8.99
CA TYR A 4 1.17 -12.39 -9.08
C TYR A 4 1.49 -11.30 -10.13
N ASN A 5 2.42 -11.57 -11.05
CA ASN A 5 2.80 -10.65 -12.14
C ASN A 5 1.78 -10.69 -13.30
N TYR A 6 0.52 -10.35 -13.02
CA TYR A 6 -0.61 -10.55 -13.93
C TYR A 6 -0.45 -9.88 -15.30
N LEU A 7 0.10 -8.65 -15.33
CA LEU A 7 0.31 -7.89 -16.58
C LEU A 7 1.71 -8.07 -17.16
N GLY A 8 2.58 -8.83 -16.49
CA GLY A 8 3.91 -9.11 -16.99
C GLY A 8 4.88 -7.92 -16.96
N PHE A 9 4.62 -6.88 -16.15
CA PHE A 9 5.50 -5.70 -16.06
C PHE A 9 6.79 -5.94 -15.28
N ALA A 10 6.82 -6.93 -14.37
CA ALA A 10 8.05 -7.32 -13.68
C ALA A 10 8.91 -8.22 -14.58
N ARG A 11 9.66 -7.61 -15.51
CA ARG A 11 10.63 -8.26 -16.42
C ARG A 11 12.00 -7.60 -16.30
N ASN A 12 13.04 -8.32 -16.71
CA ASN A 12 14.42 -7.82 -16.71
C ASN A 12 14.77 -6.96 -17.93
N THR A 13 13.80 -6.70 -18.81
CA THR A 13 13.99 -5.91 -20.03
C THR A 13 12.74 -5.07 -20.31
N GLY A 14 12.92 -4.01 -21.09
CA GLY A 14 11.86 -3.13 -21.55
C GLY A 14 11.62 -1.92 -20.65
N ALA A 15 10.65 -1.10 -21.05
CA ALA A 15 10.47 0.26 -20.53
C ALA A 15 10.36 0.37 -19.00
N CYS A 16 9.71 -0.58 -18.32
CA CYS A 16 9.61 -0.57 -16.85
C CYS A 16 10.97 -0.75 -16.17
N GLN A 17 11.80 -1.66 -16.68
CA GLN A 17 13.12 -1.93 -16.12
C GLN A 17 14.07 -0.76 -16.43
N GLU A 18 14.05 -0.25 -17.66
CA GLU A 18 14.86 0.89 -18.09
C GLU A 18 14.53 2.16 -17.28
N ALA A 19 13.24 2.44 -17.07
CA ALA A 19 12.79 3.57 -16.25
C ALA A 19 13.24 3.43 -14.79
N ALA A 20 13.13 2.24 -14.20
CA ALA A 20 13.59 1.97 -12.85
C ALA A 20 15.11 2.15 -12.71
N ALA A 21 15.89 1.64 -13.66
CA ALA A 21 17.35 1.77 -13.66
C ALA A 21 17.78 3.24 -13.72
N LYS A 22 17.16 4.03 -14.61
CA LYS A 22 17.45 5.47 -14.71
C LYS A 22 17.18 6.22 -13.42
N VAL A 23 16.05 5.95 -12.76
CA VAL A 23 15.73 6.61 -11.48
C VAL A 23 16.73 6.20 -10.38
N LEU A 24 17.22 4.96 -10.38
CA LEU A 24 18.25 4.51 -9.44
C LEU A 24 19.59 5.21 -9.66
N GLU A 25 19.96 5.56 -10.91
CA GLU A 25 21.16 6.34 -11.19
C GLU A 25 21.07 7.76 -10.61
N ASP A 26 19.89 8.38 -10.68
CA ASP A 26 19.66 9.75 -10.21
C ASP A 26 19.47 9.84 -8.67
N TYR A 27 18.78 8.88 -8.06
CA TYR A 27 18.35 8.93 -6.64
C TYR A 27 19.06 7.93 -5.73
N GLY A 28 19.79 6.97 -6.28
CA GLY A 28 20.30 5.83 -5.53
C GLY A 28 19.21 4.85 -5.08
N VAL A 29 19.57 3.90 -4.22
CA VAL A 29 18.70 2.78 -3.84
C VAL A 29 17.70 3.09 -2.72
N GLY A 30 17.93 4.15 -1.94
CA GLY A 30 17.06 4.50 -0.82
C GLY A 30 17.57 5.69 -0.01
N VAL A 31 16.63 6.41 0.61
CA VAL A 31 16.89 7.65 1.37
C VAL A 31 17.24 7.39 2.84
N CYS A 32 16.94 6.17 3.34
CA CYS A 32 17.18 5.78 4.74
C CYS A 32 16.58 6.73 5.79
N SER A 33 15.45 7.37 5.47
CA SER A 33 14.72 8.27 6.37
C SER A 33 13.21 8.10 6.19
N THR A 34 12.44 8.53 7.19
CA THR A 34 10.98 8.50 7.14
C THR A 34 10.44 9.58 6.21
N ARG A 35 9.21 9.42 5.71
CA ARG A 35 8.55 10.45 4.89
C ARG A 35 8.30 11.76 5.64
N GLN A 36 8.19 11.71 6.96
CA GLN A 36 7.98 12.91 7.78
C GLN A 36 9.24 13.78 7.88
N GLU A 37 10.42 13.20 7.67
CA GLU A 37 11.70 13.88 7.74
C GLU A 37 12.20 14.21 6.32
N ILE A 38 13.23 13.51 5.82
CA ILE A 38 13.83 13.76 4.51
C ILE A 38 13.52 12.65 3.50
N GLY A 39 12.77 11.63 3.89
CA GLY A 39 12.45 10.46 3.06
C GLY A 39 11.39 10.69 1.99
N ASN A 40 10.72 11.84 1.96
CA ASN A 40 9.67 12.13 0.98
C ASN A 40 10.24 12.66 -0.34
N LEU A 41 10.55 11.75 -1.27
CA LEU A 41 10.98 12.11 -2.63
C LEU A 41 9.80 12.57 -3.52
N ASP A 42 10.10 13.40 -4.52
CA ASP A 42 9.17 13.81 -5.58
C ASP A 42 8.55 12.60 -6.31
N LYS A 43 9.31 11.50 -6.44
CA LYS A 43 8.84 10.24 -7.03
C LYS A 43 7.66 9.60 -6.27
N HIS A 44 7.60 9.76 -4.94
CA HIS A 44 6.45 9.29 -4.16
C HIS A 44 5.21 10.12 -4.50
N GLU A 45 5.34 11.44 -4.57
CA GLU A 45 4.22 12.31 -4.91
C GLU A 45 3.73 12.10 -6.35
N GLU A 46 4.66 11.88 -7.30
CA GLU A 46 4.33 11.58 -8.69
C GLU A 46 3.51 10.29 -8.78
N LEU A 47 3.94 9.23 -8.10
CA LEU A 47 3.24 7.95 -8.00
C LEU A 47 1.85 8.13 -7.36
N GLU A 48 1.76 8.84 -6.24
CA GLU A 48 0.51 9.07 -5.52
C GLU A 48 -0.50 9.85 -6.37
N LYS A 49 -0.06 10.91 -7.04
CA LYS A 49 -0.89 11.68 -7.98
C LYS A 49 -1.33 10.81 -9.16
N LEU A 50 -0.44 9.96 -9.70
CA LEU A 50 -0.77 9.04 -10.78
C LEU A 50 -1.83 8.02 -10.36
N VAL A 51 -1.66 7.38 -9.20
CA VAL A 51 -2.60 6.40 -8.66
C VAL A 51 -3.95 7.04 -8.36
N ALA A 52 -3.96 8.23 -7.74
CA ALA A 52 -5.20 8.96 -7.47
C ALA A 52 -5.98 9.25 -8.77
N ARG A 53 -5.29 9.74 -9.81
CA ARG A 53 -5.90 9.95 -11.14
C ARG A 53 -6.40 8.65 -11.77
N PHE A 54 -5.61 7.58 -11.69
CA PHE A 54 -5.98 6.29 -12.27
C PHE A 54 -7.24 5.69 -11.60
N LEU A 55 -7.35 5.82 -10.28
CA LEU A 55 -8.49 5.32 -9.50
C LEU A 55 -9.69 6.28 -9.48
N GLY A 56 -9.52 7.53 -9.93
CA GLY A 56 -10.56 8.57 -9.87
C GLY A 56 -10.89 9.03 -8.45
N VAL A 57 -9.90 9.06 -7.55
CA VAL A 57 -10.04 9.49 -6.15
C VAL A 57 -9.29 10.79 -5.89
N GLU A 58 -9.65 11.50 -4.82
CA GLU A 58 -9.07 12.81 -4.48
C GLU A 58 -7.57 12.75 -4.14
N ALA A 59 -7.14 11.68 -3.46
CA ALA A 59 -5.76 11.48 -3.03
C ALA A 59 -5.44 9.99 -2.88
N ALA A 60 -4.15 9.65 -2.97
CA ALA A 60 -3.62 8.32 -2.70
C ALA A 60 -2.34 8.44 -1.87
N MET A 61 -1.98 7.37 -1.15
CA MET A 61 -0.75 7.31 -0.37
C MET A 61 -0.02 5.98 -0.59
N ALA A 62 1.28 6.04 -0.85
CA ALA A 62 2.12 4.88 -1.10
C ALA A 62 2.71 4.34 0.21
N TYR A 63 2.73 3.00 0.34
CA TYR A 63 3.33 2.27 1.44
C TYR A 63 4.23 1.16 0.87
N GLY A 64 5.25 0.76 1.64
CA GLY A 64 6.26 -0.19 1.17
C GLY A 64 5.73 -1.60 0.84
N MET A 65 4.55 -1.98 1.33
CA MET A 65 3.90 -3.24 0.99
C MET A 65 2.40 -3.20 1.29
N GLY A 66 1.60 -3.97 0.53
CA GLY A 66 0.15 -4.03 0.72
C GLY A 66 -0.30 -4.55 2.09
N PHE A 67 0.52 -5.38 2.76
CA PHE A 67 0.23 -5.81 4.12
C PHE A 67 0.21 -4.62 5.08
N ALA A 68 1.25 -3.78 5.03
CA ALA A 68 1.39 -2.60 5.88
C ALA A 68 0.33 -1.56 5.58
N THR A 69 -0.05 -1.37 4.31
CA THR A 69 -1.16 -0.49 3.91
C THR A 69 -2.43 -0.82 4.68
N ASN A 70 -2.75 -2.12 4.82
CA ASN A 70 -3.97 -2.54 5.53
C ASN A 70 -3.77 -2.52 7.05
N SER A 71 -2.68 -3.12 7.55
CA SER A 71 -2.50 -3.34 8.98
C SER A 71 -2.26 -2.05 9.76
N MET A 72 -1.63 -1.05 9.14
CA MET A 72 -1.26 0.21 9.81
C MET A 72 -2.30 1.31 9.64
N ASN A 73 -3.11 1.29 8.57
CA ASN A 73 -4.07 2.37 8.31
C ASN A 73 -5.44 2.14 8.96
N ILE A 74 -5.90 0.88 9.09
CA ILE A 74 -7.18 0.63 9.78
C ILE A 74 -7.19 1.25 11.20
N PRO A 75 -6.16 1.09 12.05
CA PRO A 75 -6.12 1.74 13.36
C PRO A 75 -6.08 3.27 13.34
N ALA A 76 -5.66 3.88 12.22
CA ALA A 76 -5.68 5.34 12.07
C ALA A 76 -7.08 5.89 11.74
N LEU A 77 -7.96 5.05 11.19
CA LEU A 77 -9.31 5.42 10.76
C LEU A 77 -10.39 5.10 11.80
N VAL A 78 -10.21 4.02 12.55
CA VAL A 78 -11.21 3.51 13.51
C VAL A 78 -10.55 3.11 14.82
N GLY A 79 -11.34 3.15 15.91
CA GLY A 79 -10.85 2.85 17.26
C GLY A 79 -11.92 2.29 18.18
N LYS A 80 -11.67 2.35 19.50
CA LYS A 80 -12.67 1.98 20.52
C LYS A 80 -13.98 2.75 20.29
N GLY A 81 -15.10 2.04 20.35
CA GLY A 81 -16.43 2.61 20.06
C GLY A 81 -16.87 2.49 18.60
N CYS A 82 -15.97 2.15 17.67
CA CYS A 82 -16.31 1.83 16.29
C CYS A 82 -16.69 0.34 16.14
N LEU A 83 -17.38 0.03 15.03
CA LEU A 83 -17.70 -1.32 14.59
C LEU A 83 -16.99 -1.61 13.26
N ILE A 84 -16.28 -2.73 13.17
CA ILE A 84 -15.73 -3.28 11.93
C ILE A 84 -16.50 -4.56 11.59
N LEU A 85 -17.11 -4.60 10.41
CA LEU A 85 -17.65 -5.82 9.82
C LEU A 85 -16.57 -6.45 8.94
N SER A 86 -16.10 -7.65 9.28
CA SER A 86 -15.03 -8.35 8.55
C SER A 86 -15.54 -9.63 7.92
N ASP A 87 -15.25 -9.84 6.65
CA ASP A 87 -15.44 -11.13 5.99
C ASP A 87 -14.54 -12.19 6.65
N GLU A 88 -15.02 -13.44 6.74
CA GLU A 88 -14.29 -14.55 7.38
C GLU A 88 -13.03 -15.00 6.62
N LEU A 89 -12.95 -14.76 5.31
CA LEU A 89 -11.80 -15.07 4.46
C LEU A 89 -10.95 -13.83 4.12
N ASN A 90 -11.16 -12.72 4.83
CA ASN A 90 -10.32 -11.52 4.67
C ASN A 90 -8.84 -11.84 4.88
N HIS A 91 -8.00 -11.22 4.05
CA HIS A 91 -6.56 -11.38 4.13
C HIS A 91 -6.01 -11.01 5.52
N ALA A 92 -5.00 -11.73 5.99
CA ALA A 92 -4.44 -11.58 7.34
C ALA A 92 -4.02 -10.14 7.69
N SER A 93 -3.62 -9.34 6.69
CA SER A 93 -3.29 -7.92 6.89
C SER A 93 -4.48 -7.08 7.39
N LEU A 94 -5.68 -7.34 6.88
CA LEU A 94 -6.91 -6.66 7.31
C LEU A 94 -7.30 -7.11 8.71
N VAL A 95 -7.20 -8.42 8.97
CA VAL A 95 -7.46 -8.99 10.29
C VAL A 95 -6.54 -8.39 11.35
N LEU A 96 -5.25 -8.25 11.04
CA LEU A 96 -4.31 -7.60 11.95
C LEU A 96 -4.66 -6.13 12.18
N GLY A 97 -4.91 -5.34 11.13
CA GLY A 97 -5.27 -3.94 11.27
C GLY A 97 -6.55 -3.73 12.08
N ALA A 98 -7.57 -4.55 11.84
CA ALA A 98 -8.81 -4.53 12.62
C ALA A 98 -8.55 -4.82 14.11
N ARG A 99 -7.72 -5.83 14.43
CA ARG A 99 -7.36 -6.15 15.82
C ARG A 99 -6.59 -5.01 16.50
N LEU A 100 -5.63 -4.41 15.78
CA LEU A 100 -4.82 -3.30 16.29
C LEU A 100 -5.64 -2.04 16.56
N SER A 101 -6.76 -1.83 15.86
CA SER A 101 -7.64 -0.67 16.07
C SER A 101 -8.30 -0.63 17.46
N GLY A 102 -8.51 -1.78 18.10
CA GLY A 102 -9.31 -1.87 19.33
C GLY A 102 -10.81 -1.61 19.13
N ALA A 103 -11.29 -1.53 17.89
CA ALA A 103 -12.70 -1.47 17.56
C ALA A 103 -13.42 -2.80 17.87
N THR A 104 -14.75 -2.76 17.96
CA THR A 104 -15.54 -3.99 18.02
C THR A 104 -15.55 -4.65 16.65
N ILE A 105 -15.13 -5.91 16.56
CA ILE A 105 -15.11 -6.67 15.31
C ILE A 105 -16.30 -7.64 15.28
N ARG A 106 -17.02 -7.69 14.16
CA ARG A 106 -18.03 -8.70 13.87
C ARG A 106 -17.70 -9.38 12.55
N VAL A 107 -17.49 -10.69 12.61
CA VAL A 107 -17.17 -11.49 11.43
C VAL A 107 -18.46 -11.97 10.78
N PHE A 108 -18.54 -11.90 9.45
CA PHE A 108 -19.65 -12.43 8.66
C PHE A 108 -19.15 -13.48 7.65
N LYS A 109 -20.07 -14.35 7.21
CA LYS A 109 -19.79 -15.47 6.30
C LYS A 109 -19.33 -14.96 4.93
N HIS A 110 -18.36 -15.63 4.32
CA HIS A 110 -17.86 -15.28 3.00
C HIS A 110 -18.93 -15.43 1.91
N ASN A 111 -18.81 -14.59 0.88
CA ASN A 111 -19.65 -14.63 -0.32
C ASN A 111 -19.17 -15.68 -1.32
#